data_AF-A0A1D1VIT5-F1
#
_entry.id   AF-A0A1D1VIT5-F1
#
_cell.length_a   1.000
_cell.length_b   1.000
_cell.length_c   1.000
_cell.angle_alpha   90.00
_cell.angle_beta   90.00
_cell.angle_gamma   90.00
#
_symmetry.space_group_name_H-M   'P 1'
#
loop_
_entity.id
_entity.type
_entity.pdbx_description
1 polymer ?
#
loop_
_entity_poly.entity_id
_entity_poly.type
_entity_poly.pdbx_seq_one_letter_code
_entity_poly.pdbx_strand_id
1 'polypeptide(L)'
;MAFIGCIQKQIPVLPVVEDQIKFYKAWLDGVFTLPSTEEMKRNCEADYAERLAEGMLEHNAHEMRTIEQRLYPYLDSLAQDGKFKPWSAAMKGILLIFAGNNVRQACSAKSYRFTVID
;
A
#
# COMPACT_ATOMS: atom_id res chain seq x y z
N MET A 1 -3.23 -7.43 -18.53
CA MET A 1 -1.88 -7.50 -17.94
C MET A 1 -1.91 -6.71 -16.64
N ALA A 2 -1.39 -7.27 -15.55
CA ALA A 2 -1.26 -6.56 -14.27
C ALA A 2 0.17 -6.67 -13.75
N PHE A 3 0.56 -5.69 -12.95
CA PHE A 3 1.86 -5.63 -12.30
C PHE A 3 1.64 -5.73 -10.79
N ILE A 4 2.37 -6.64 -10.14
CA ILE A 4 2.29 -6.90 -8.71
C ILE A 4 3.64 -6.53 -8.09
N GLY A 5 3.62 -5.82 -6.96
CA GLY A 5 4.83 -5.41 -6.25
C GLY A 5 5.56 -4.20 -6.84
N CYS A 6 4.92 -3.41 -7.72
CA CYS A 6 5.44 -2.13 -8.21
C CYS A 6 5.38 -0.99 -7.17
N ILE A 7 5.55 -1.33 -5.91
CA ILE A 7 5.71 -0.41 -4.78
C ILE A 7 7.15 -0.56 -4.27
N GLN A 8 7.82 0.55 -3.99
CA GLN A 8 9.24 0.52 -3.60
C GLN A 8 9.52 -0.43 -2.41
N LYS A 9 10.71 -1.06 -2.42
CA LYS A 9 11.17 -2.15 -1.52
C LYS A 9 11.18 -1.86 -0.01
N GLN A 10 10.75 -0.68 0.43
CA GLN A 10 10.88 -0.21 1.82
C GLN A 10 9.64 -0.49 2.68
N ILE A 11 8.62 -1.14 2.12
CA ILE A 11 7.37 -1.54 2.80
C ILE A 11 7.41 -3.06 3.02
N PRO A 12 6.79 -3.63 4.07
CA PRO A 12 6.62 -5.07 4.20
C PRO A 12 5.94 -5.62 2.94
N VAL A 13 6.74 -6.19 2.07
CA VAL A 13 6.35 -6.52 0.68
C VAL A 13 5.28 -7.59 0.66
N LEU A 14 5.32 -8.56 1.59
CA LEU A 14 4.46 -9.75 1.53
C LEU A 14 2.97 -9.43 1.71
N PRO A 15 2.52 -8.71 2.77
CA PRO A 15 1.10 -8.43 2.93
C PRO A 15 0.51 -7.53 1.83
N VAL A 16 1.30 -6.59 1.28
CA VAL A 16 0.79 -5.70 0.23
C VAL A 16 0.66 -6.44 -1.11
N VAL A 17 1.64 -7.28 -1.44
CA VAL A 17 1.58 -8.13 -2.63
C VAL A 17 0.38 -9.08 -2.57
N GLU A 18 0.09 -9.63 -1.39
CA GLU A 18 -1.07 -10.50 -1.19
C GLU A 18 -2.40 -9.78 -1.52
N ASP A 19 -2.58 -8.55 -1.06
CA ASP A 19 -3.81 -7.79 -1.33
C ASP A 19 -3.92 -7.35 -2.80
N GLN A 20 -2.80 -7.05 -3.46
CA GLN A 20 -2.78 -6.82 -4.92
C GLN A 20 -3.20 -8.06 -5.70
N ILE A 21 -2.76 -9.25 -5.27
CA ILE A 21 -3.17 -10.52 -5.87
C ILE A 21 -4.66 -10.78 -5.64
N LYS A 22 -5.18 -10.56 -4.42
CA LYS A 22 -6.60 -10.73 -4.10
C LYS A 22 -7.47 -9.80 -4.95
N PHE A 23 -7.10 -8.53 -5.07
CA PHE A 23 -7.80 -7.56 -5.92
C PHE A 23 -7.82 -8.01 -7.38
N TYR A 24 -6.65 -8.39 -7.92
CA TYR A 24 -6.56 -8.82 -9.31
C TYR A 24 -7.36 -10.09 -9.59
N LYS A 25 -7.32 -11.05 -8.66
CA LYS A 25 -8.15 -12.26 -8.74
C LYS A 25 -9.65 -11.91 -8.73
N ALA A 26 -10.08 -11.06 -7.81
CA ALA A 26 -11.49 -10.65 -7.70
C ALA A 26 -11.99 -9.99 -9.00
N TRP A 27 -11.15 -9.20 -9.67
CA TRP A 27 -11.47 -8.68 -11.00
C TRP A 27 -11.62 -9.78 -12.05
N LEU A 28 -10.67 -10.73 -12.11
CA LEU A 28 -10.74 -11.86 -13.05
C LEU A 28 -11.96 -12.76 -12.81
N ASP A 29 -12.40 -12.89 -11.56
CA ASP A 29 -13.60 -13.63 -11.18
C ASP A 29 -14.90 -12.83 -11.46
N GLY A 30 -14.80 -11.57 -11.90
CA GLY A 30 -15.96 -10.72 -12.21
C GLY A 30 -16.66 -10.12 -10.98
N VAL A 31 -16.00 -10.08 -9.81
CA VAL A 31 -16.54 -9.47 -8.58
C VAL A 31 -16.80 -7.97 -8.76
N PHE A 32 -15.97 -7.31 -9.56
CA PHE A 32 -16.11 -5.91 -9.93
C PHE A 32 -15.57 -5.68 -11.34
N THR A 33 -15.92 -4.53 -11.92
CA THR A 33 -15.41 -4.09 -13.21
C THR A 33 -14.43 -2.95 -13.02
N LEU A 34 -13.34 -2.97 -13.79
CA LEU A 34 -12.44 -1.83 -13.84
C LEU A 34 -13.10 -0.64 -14.55
N PRO A 35 -12.70 0.59 -14.22
CA PRO A 35 -13.05 1.76 -15.01
C PRO A 35 -12.57 1.66 -16.46
N SER A 36 -13.04 2.58 -17.30
CA SER A 36 -12.54 2.67 -18.67
C SER A 36 -11.04 2.98 -18.71
N THR A 37 -10.37 2.61 -19.79
CA THR A 37 -8.93 2.89 -19.98
C THR A 37 -8.61 4.38 -19.84
N GLU A 38 -9.43 5.25 -20.40
CA GLU A 38 -9.20 6.71 -20.35
C GLU A 38 -9.38 7.26 -18.94
N GLU A 39 -10.31 6.70 -18.18
CA GLU A 39 -10.49 7.06 -16.77
C GLU A 39 -9.32 6.58 -15.92
N MET A 40 -8.82 5.36 -16.13
CA MET A 40 -7.65 4.85 -15.43
C MET A 40 -6.40 5.71 -15.72
N LYS A 41 -6.17 6.09 -16.99
CA LYS A 41 -5.07 6.99 -17.36
C LYS A 41 -5.19 8.35 -16.66
N ARG A 42 -6.36 8.97 -16.74
CA ARG A 42 -6.62 10.27 -16.09
C ARG A 42 -6.38 10.21 -14.60
N ASN A 43 -6.78 9.13 -13.93
CA ASN A 43 -6.56 8.94 -12.50
C ASN A 43 -5.06 8.82 -12.17
N CYS A 44 -4.30 8.07 -12.99
CA CYS A 44 -2.84 7.97 -12.83
C CYS A 44 -2.12 9.31 -13.06
N GLU A 45 -2.53 10.06 -14.09
CA GLU A 45 -1.97 11.38 -14.39
C GLU A 45 -2.27 12.40 -13.28
N ALA A 46 -3.47 12.35 -12.70
CA ALA A 46 -3.86 13.19 -11.58
C ALA A 46 -3.04 12.87 -10.31
N ASP A 47 -2.91 11.60 -9.93
CA ASP A 47 -2.07 11.18 -8.80
C ASP A 47 -0.60 11.58 -9.02
N TYR A 48 -0.08 11.41 -10.24
CA TYR A 48 1.29 11.83 -10.56
C TYR A 48 1.47 13.35 -10.45
N ALA A 49 0.54 14.14 -10.98
CA ALA A 49 0.60 15.61 -10.91
C ALA A 49 0.48 16.11 -9.47
N GLU A 50 -0.39 15.51 -8.65
CA GLU A 50 -0.50 15.81 -7.22
C GLU A 50 0.82 15.55 -6.49
N ARG A 51 1.44 14.39 -6.74
CA ARG A 51 2.75 14.04 -6.14
C ARG A 51 3.85 15.04 -6.50
N LEU A 52 3.91 15.46 -7.77
CA LEU A 52 4.87 16.47 -8.20
C LEU A 52 4.63 17.82 -7.51
N ALA A 53 3.38 18.23 -7.36
CA ALA A 53 3.01 19.45 -6.65
C ALA A 53 3.39 19.41 -5.16
N GLU A 54 3.37 18.23 -4.54
CA GLU A 54 3.86 17.99 -3.18
C GLU A 54 5.40 17.92 -3.07
N GLY A 55 6.13 18.05 -4.19
CA GLY A 55 7.59 18.06 -4.22
C GLY A 55 8.24 16.67 -4.33
N MET A 56 7.48 15.64 -4.71
CA MET A 56 8.04 14.31 -4.98
C MET A 56 8.93 14.33 -6.22
N LEU A 57 10.11 13.72 -6.14
CA LEU A 57 10.99 13.54 -7.29
C LEU A 57 10.41 12.47 -8.24
N GLU A 58 10.55 12.66 -9.55
CA GLU A 58 9.96 11.76 -10.56
C GLU A 58 10.31 10.27 -10.35
N HIS A 59 11.56 9.98 -9.98
CA HIS A 59 12.02 8.60 -9.72
C HIS A 59 11.40 7.96 -8.46
N ASN A 60 10.71 8.73 -7.63
CA ASN A 60 9.97 8.28 -6.47
C ASN A 60 8.46 8.18 -6.72
N ALA A 61 8.00 8.18 -7.99
CA ALA A 61 6.57 8.06 -8.31
C ALA A 61 5.87 6.86 -7.66
N HIS A 62 6.59 5.75 -7.46
CA HIS A 62 6.10 4.53 -6.79
C HIS A 62 6.34 4.48 -5.27
N GLU A 63 6.83 5.58 -4.70
CA GLU A 63 7.04 5.70 -3.26
C GLU A 63 5.69 5.87 -2.55
N MET A 64 5.44 4.95 -1.61
CA MET A 64 4.25 4.96 -0.75
C MET A 64 4.63 5.35 0.68
N ARG A 65 5.74 6.08 0.86
CA ARG A 65 6.07 6.73 2.14
C ARG A 65 4.99 7.76 2.48
N THR A 66 4.87 8.00 3.78
CA THR A 66 3.65 8.48 4.44
C THR A 66 2.55 7.42 4.44
N ILE A 67 2.84 6.35 5.19
CA ILE A 67 2.05 5.11 5.28
C ILE A 67 0.56 5.39 5.51
N GLU A 68 0.23 6.32 6.41
CA GLU A 68 -1.17 6.62 6.77
C GLU A 68 -1.94 7.35 5.67
N GLN A 69 -1.26 8.21 4.89
CA GLN A 69 -1.90 9.03 3.86
C GLN A 69 -1.95 8.33 2.50
N ARG A 70 -1.02 7.40 2.23
CA ARG A 70 -0.90 6.77 0.91
C ARG A 70 -1.09 5.26 0.95
N LEU A 71 -0.31 4.55 1.77
CA LEU A 71 -0.34 3.09 1.77
C LEU A 71 -1.65 2.53 2.32
N TYR A 72 -2.16 3.04 3.45
CA TYR A 72 -3.41 2.53 4.02
C TYR A 72 -4.62 2.80 3.15
N PRO A 73 -4.85 4.02 2.63
CA PRO A 73 -5.97 4.27 1.72
C PRO A 73 -5.92 3.40 0.47
N TYR A 74 -4.72 3.15 -0.07
CA TYR A 74 -4.52 2.22 -1.19
C TYR A 74 -4.92 0.78 -0.82
N LEU A 75 -4.44 0.24 0.31
CA LEU A 75 -4.78 -1.11 0.73
C LEU A 75 -6.27 -1.26 1.06
N ASP A 76 -6.86 -0.25 1.69
CA ASP A 76 -8.27 -0.23 2.04
C ASP A 76 -9.15 -0.18 0.78
N SER A 77 -8.76 0.57 -0.25
CA SER A 77 -9.50 0.60 -1.53
C SER A 77 -9.42 -0.74 -2.26
N LEU A 78 -8.26 -1.40 -2.30
CA LEU A 78 -8.13 -2.74 -2.87
C LEU A 78 -9.08 -3.73 -2.18
N ALA A 79 -9.12 -3.71 -0.85
CA ALA A 79 -9.99 -4.57 -0.06
C ALA A 79 -11.48 -4.28 -0.29
N GLN A 80 -11.85 -2.99 -0.38
CA GLN A 80 -13.22 -2.54 -0.64
C GLN A 80 -13.72 -2.99 -2.01
N ASP A 81 -12.92 -2.82 -3.06
CA ASP A 81 -13.28 -3.19 -4.43
C ASP A 81 -13.26 -4.71 -4.62
N GLY A 82 -12.21 -5.37 -4.13
CA GLY A 82 -12.04 -6.82 -4.19
C GLY A 82 -12.91 -7.61 -3.21
N LYS A 83 -13.71 -6.94 -2.36
CA LYS A 83 -14.62 -7.54 -1.36
C LYS A 83 -13.92 -8.53 -0.43
N PHE A 84 -12.70 -8.22 0.00
CA PHE A 84 -11.95 -9.01 0.98
C PHE A 84 -11.68 -8.23 2.26
N LYS A 85 -11.21 -8.93 3.30
CA LYS A 85 -10.98 -8.33 4.62
C LYS A 85 -9.80 -7.35 4.57
N PRO A 86 -9.97 -6.07 4.97
CA PRO A 86 -8.88 -5.11 5.04
C PRO A 86 -7.91 -5.43 6.19
N TRP A 87 -6.75 -4.79 6.20
CA TRP A 87 -5.79 -4.93 7.30
C TRP A 87 -6.41 -4.50 8.62
N SER A 88 -6.18 -5.30 9.66
CA SER A 88 -6.62 -4.94 11.01
C SER A 88 -5.87 -3.72 11.53
N ALA A 89 -6.48 -3.02 12.49
CA ALA A 89 -5.82 -1.92 13.20
C ALA A 89 -4.49 -2.36 13.83
N ALA A 90 -4.39 -3.62 14.29
CA ALA A 90 -3.16 -4.19 14.82
C ALA A 90 -2.06 -4.31 13.75
N MET A 91 -2.39 -4.81 12.55
CA MET A 91 -1.42 -4.90 11.43
C MET A 91 -0.92 -3.52 11.00
N LYS A 92 -1.83 -2.54 10.91
CA LYS A 92 -1.49 -1.14 10.64
C LYS A 92 -0.55 -0.59 11.75
N GLY A 93 -0.93 -0.75 13.01
CA GLY A 93 -0.11 -0.35 14.16
C GLY A 93 1.31 -0.95 14.16
N ILE A 94 1.44 -2.25 13.88
CA ILE A 94 2.75 -2.94 13.80
C ILE A 94 3.64 -2.29 12.74
N LEU A 95 3.10 -2.00 11.55
CA LEU A 95 3.87 -1.36 10.48
C LEU A 95 4.35 0.05 10.87
N LEU A 96 3.48 0.88 11.48
CA LEU A 96 3.88 2.21 11.93
C LEU A 96 4.98 2.15 12.99
N ILE A 97 4.84 1.25 13.97
CA ILE A 97 5.85 1.04 15.01
C ILE A 97 7.19 0.60 14.39
N PHE A 98 7.16 -0.36 13.46
CA PHE A 98 8.37 -0.83 12.79
C PHE A 98 9.04 0.28 11.97
N ALA A 99 8.27 1.02 11.17
CA ALA A 99 8.78 2.13 10.37
C ALA A 99 9.39 3.23 11.26
N GLY A 100 8.73 3.58 12.37
CA GLY A 100 9.22 4.58 13.32
C GLY A 100 10.48 4.15 14.08
N ASN A 101 10.52 2.89 14.56
CA ASN A 101 11.64 2.37 15.34
C ASN A 101 12.92 2.23 14.51
N ASN A 102 12.82 1.86 13.22
CA ASN A 102 13.99 1.80 12.34
C ASN A 102 14.64 3.18 12.12
N VAL A 103 13.88 4.27 12.25
CA VAL A 103 14.41 5.65 12.16
C VAL A 103 14.94 6.12 13.51
N ARG A 104 14.18 5.93 14.59
CA ARG A 104 14.51 6.48 15.92
C ARG A 104 15.56 5.67 16.68
N GLN A 105 15.62 4.36 16.44
CA GLN A 105 16.42 3.41 17.20
C GLN A 105 17.01 2.32 16.29
N ALA A 106 17.65 2.72 15.19
CA ALA A 106 18.13 1.81 14.14
C ALA A 106 18.95 0.61 14.69
N CYS A 107 19.81 0.83 15.69
CA CYS A 107 20.65 -0.22 16.28
C CYS A 107 19.91 -1.19 17.21
N SER A 108 18.73 -0.82 17.72
CA SER A 108 17.95 -1.64 18.66
C SER A 108 16.54 -1.96 18.17
N ALA A 109 16.13 -1.50 16.99
CA ALA A 109 14.78 -1.67 16.45
C ALA A 109 14.32 -3.14 16.41
N LYS A 110 15.26 -4.06 16.15
CA LYS A 110 15.00 -5.52 16.14
C LYS A 110 14.80 -6.14 17.53
N SER A 111 15.10 -5.41 18.60
CA SER A 111 14.92 -5.86 19.98
C SER A 111 13.50 -5.57 20.49
N TYR A 112 12.68 -4.82 19.74
CA TYR A 112 11.29 -4.56 20.11
C TYR A 112 10.48 -5.86 20.08
N ARG A 113 9.72 -6.12 21.13
CA ARG A 113 8.85 -7.30 21.27
C ARG A 113 7.39 -6.86 21.16
N PHE A 114 6.65 -7.47 20.24
CA PHE A 114 5.20 -7.35 20.20
C PHE A 114 4.59 -8.43 21.10
N THR A 115 3.67 -8.04 21.96
CA THR A 115 2.86 -8.99 22.73
C THR A 115 1.70 -9.43 21.84
N VAL A 116 1.62 -10.72 21.53
CA VAL A 116 0.44 -11.30 20.90
C VAL A 116 -0.58 -11.53 22.01
N ILE A 117 -1.73 -10.86 21.92
CA ILE A 117 -2.85 -11.08 22.82
C ILE A 117 -3.78 -12.04 22.08
N ASP A 118 -3.92 -13.26 22.61
CA ASP A 118 -4.83 -14.28 22.11
C ASP A 118 -6.29 -13.96 22.45
#